data_AF-A0A7Y2ZT98-F1
#
_entry.id   AF-A0A7Y2ZT98-F1
#
_cell.length_a   1.000
_cell.length_b   1.000
_cell.length_c   1.000
_cell.angle_alpha   90.00
_cell.angle_beta   90.00
_cell.angle_gamma   90.00
#
_symmetry.space_group_name_H-M   'P 1'
#
loop_
_entity.id
_entity.type
_entity.pdbx_description
1 polymer ?
#
loop_
_entity_poly.entity_id
_entity_poly.type
_entity_poly.pdbx_seq_one_letter_code
_entity_poly.pdbx_strand_id
1 'polypeptide(L)'
;MIKHLKKLGPGLLFAGAAIGVSHLVQSTRAGADFGLGLIWALLLIHIFKYPFFQFGPRYAAATGETLLDGYKKLGKSVLILYFILNFATMFTIQAAVTIVTAGLAYQLFGITNNLVVWSSILLLISVA
;
A
#
# COMPACT_ATOMS: atom_id res chain seq x y z
N MET A 1 -30.60 -3.97 7.64
CA MET A 1 -29.29 -4.41 8.14
C MET A 1 -28.31 -4.78 7.02
N ILE A 2 -28.62 -5.74 6.13
CA ILE A 2 -27.70 -6.22 5.06
C ILE A 2 -27.29 -5.12 4.05
N LYS A 3 -28.17 -4.17 3.71
CA LYS A 3 -27.85 -3.05 2.80
C LYS A 3 -26.73 -2.13 3.33
N HIS A 4 -26.58 -1.98 4.65
CA HIS A 4 -25.51 -1.14 5.23
C HIS A 4 -24.16 -1.85 5.20
N LEU A 5 -24.12 -3.16 5.46
CA LEU A 5 -22.89 -3.95 5.34
C LEU A 5 -22.33 -3.99 3.92
N LYS A 6 -23.20 -4.04 2.89
CA LYS A 6 -22.75 -4.02 1.49
C LYS A 6 -21.97 -2.74 1.13
N LYS A 7 -22.23 -1.62 1.81
CA LYS A 7 -21.50 -0.36 1.60
C LYS A 7 -20.08 -0.37 2.17
N LEU A 8 -19.77 -1.31 3.06
CA LEU A 8 -18.43 -1.46 3.64
C LEU A 8 -17.47 -2.22 2.71
N GLY A 9 -17.98 -2.97 1.73
CA GLY A 9 -17.16 -3.83 0.85
C GLY A 9 -15.97 -3.11 0.22
N PRO A 10 -16.16 -1.98 -0.50
CA PRO A 10 -15.06 -1.22 -1.08
C PRO A 10 -14.06 -0.70 -0.04
N GLY A 11 -14.54 -0.27 1.13
CA GLY A 11 -13.68 0.22 2.21
C GLY A 11 -12.83 -0.87 2.86
N LEU A 12 -13.39 -2.07 3.03
CA LEU A 12 -12.65 -3.22 3.55
C LEU A 12 -11.61 -3.74 2.57
N LEU A 13 -11.93 -3.80 1.26
CA LEU A 13 -10.96 -4.13 0.22
C LEU A 13 -9.82 -3.11 0.19
N PHE A 14 -10.15 -1.82 0.30
CA PHE A 14 -9.17 -0.75 0.37
C PHE A 14 -8.27 -0.86 1.61
N ALA A 15 -8.84 -1.14 2.78
CA ALA A 15 -8.08 -1.34 4.02
C ALA A 15 -7.15 -2.55 3.93
N GLY A 16 -7.64 -3.67 3.40
CA GLY A 16 -6.84 -4.89 3.19
C GLY A 16 -5.66 -4.66 2.25
N ALA A 17 -5.88 -3.94 1.14
CA ALA A 17 -4.82 -3.58 0.20
C ALA A 17 -3.82 -2.55 0.76
N ALA A 18 -4.22 -1.73 1.74
CA ALA A 18 -3.38 -0.68 2.31
C ALA A 18 -2.40 -1.19 3.40
N ILE A 19 -2.63 -2.38 3.95
CA ILE A 19 -1.76 -2.99 4.98
C ILE A 19 -0.67 -3.81 4.29
N GLY A 20 0.53 -3.25 4.18
CA GLY A 20 1.70 -3.93 3.63
C GLY A 20 2.90 -4.00 4.57
N VAL A 21 4.07 -4.22 3.98
CA VAL A 21 5.39 -4.34 4.65
C VAL A 21 5.67 -3.24 5.66
N SER A 22 5.27 -2.00 5.37
CA SER A 22 5.48 -0.87 6.28
C SER A 22 4.82 -1.09 7.65
N HIS A 23 3.68 -1.75 7.72
CA HIS A 23 2.98 -2.00 8.97
C HIS A 23 3.50 -3.27 9.66
N LEU A 24 3.81 -4.32 8.88
CA LEU A 24 4.26 -5.60 9.45
C LEU A 24 5.70 -5.57 9.92
N VAL A 25 6.60 -4.89 9.20
CA VAL A 25 8.04 -4.87 9.49
C VAL A 25 8.47 -3.53 10.07
N GLN A 26 8.10 -2.41 9.45
CA GLN A 26 8.63 -1.12 9.90
C GLN A 26 7.96 -0.63 11.17
N SER A 27 6.64 -0.80 11.35
CA SER A 27 5.98 -0.41 12.60
C SER A 27 6.38 -1.30 13.77
N THR A 28 6.59 -2.61 13.56
CA THR A 28 7.06 -3.52 14.61
C THR A 28 8.50 -3.21 15.00
N ARG A 29 9.38 -2.96 14.01
CA ARG A 29 10.75 -2.49 14.25
C ARG A 29 10.77 -1.16 14.99
N ALA A 30 9.98 -0.18 14.56
CA ALA A 30 9.90 1.11 15.25
C ALA A 30 9.39 0.96 16.69
N GLY A 31 8.47 0.04 16.95
CA GLY A 31 8.04 -0.32 18.31
C GLY A 31 9.15 -1.00 19.13
N ALA A 32 9.98 -1.84 18.51
CA ALA A 32 11.13 -2.45 19.18
C ALA A 32 12.23 -1.42 19.50
N ASP A 33 12.51 -0.51 18.57
CA ASP A 33 13.58 0.48 18.68
C ASP A 33 13.20 1.65 19.61
N PHE A 34 11.93 2.08 19.60
CA PHE A 34 11.47 3.29 20.31
C PHE A 34 10.36 3.05 21.35
N GLY A 35 9.92 1.80 21.55
CA GLY A 35 8.78 1.49 22.43
C GLY A 35 7.53 2.28 22.03
N LEU A 36 6.96 3.00 23.01
CA LEU A 36 5.80 3.88 22.79
C LEU A 36 6.19 5.32 22.42
N GLY A 37 7.48 5.62 22.25
CA GLY A 37 8.00 6.96 22.01
C GLY A 37 7.51 7.62 20.72
N LEU A 38 7.00 6.83 19.76
CA LEU A 38 6.49 7.31 18.47
C LEU A 38 4.95 7.33 18.36
N ILE A 39 4.21 7.14 19.45
CA ILE A 39 2.73 7.21 19.40
C ILE A 39 2.24 8.57 18.88
N TRP A 40 2.91 9.66 19.23
CA TRP A 40 2.53 11.00 18.73
C TRP A 40 2.63 11.10 17.20
N ALA A 41 3.58 10.40 16.57
CA ALA A 41 3.70 10.36 15.12
C ALA A 41 2.51 9.64 14.47
N LEU A 42 1.89 8.68 15.15
CA LEU A 42 0.63 8.05 14.71
C LEU A 42 -0.51 9.08 14.66
N LEU A 43 -0.62 9.97 15.64
CA LEU A 43 -1.64 11.02 15.61
C LEU A 43 -1.41 11.98 14.43
N LEU A 44 -0.18 12.42 14.21
CA LEU A 44 0.16 13.30 13.10
C LEU A 44 -0.12 12.66 11.74
N ILE A 45 0.29 11.42 11.51
CA ILE A 45 0.05 10.76 10.23
C ILE A 45 -1.45 10.61 9.96
N HIS A 46 -2.29 10.37 10.97
CA HIS A 46 -3.74 10.35 10.78
C HIS A 46 -4.27 11.71 10.37
N ILE A 47 -3.82 12.80 11.01
CA ILE A 47 -4.23 14.17 10.65
C ILE A 47 -3.88 14.48 9.18
N PHE A 48 -2.66 14.15 8.75
CA PHE A 48 -2.23 14.46 7.38
C PHE A 48 -2.79 13.50 6.34
N LYS A 49 -2.84 12.20 6.62
CA LYS A 49 -3.15 11.17 5.62
C LYS A 49 -4.65 10.96 5.44
N TYR A 50 -5.44 11.11 6.51
CA TYR A 50 -6.88 10.86 6.49
C TYR A 50 -7.63 11.71 5.45
N PRO A 51 -7.37 13.03 5.30
CA PRO A 51 -8.00 13.84 4.26
C PRO A 51 -7.83 13.25 2.86
N PHE A 52 -6.62 12.81 2.49
CA PHE A 52 -6.36 12.23 1.18
C PHE A 52 -7.15 10.93 0.95
N PHE A 53 -7.25 10.09 1.99
CA PHE A 53 -8.06 8.86 1.92
C PHE A 53 -9.56 9.13 1.87
N GLN A 54 -10.05 10.20 2.48
CA GLN A 54 -11.45 10.56 2.43
C GLN A 54 -11.81 11.21 1.09
N PHE A 55 -10.98 12.14 0.60
CA PHE A 55 -11.30 12.92 -0.60
C PHE A 55 -11.17 12.12 -1.90
N GLY A 56 -10.28 11.13 -1.97
CA GLY A 56 -10.12 10.30 -3.17
C GLY A 56 -11.41 9.57 -3.59
N PRO A 57 -11.95 8.67 -2.74
CA PRO A 57 -13.21 7.99 -3.02
C PRO A 57 -14.41 8.94 -3.11
N ARG A 58 -14.42 10.02 -2.31
CA ARG A 58 -15.50 11.01 -2.35
C ARG A 58 -15.52 11.79 -3.66
N TYR A 59 -14.36 12.12 -4.21
CA TYR A 59 -14.24 12.74 -5.53
C TYR A 59 -14.84 11.83 -6.59
N ALA A 60 -14.38 10.58 -6.67
CA ALA A 60 -14.87 9.61 -7.66
C ALA A 60 -16.39 9.36 -7.53
N ALA A 61 -16.90 9.28 -6.31
CA ALA A 61 -18.33 9.11 -6.06
C ALA A 61 -19.18 10.33 -6.44
N ALA A 62 -18.64 11.55 -6.29
CA ALA A 62 -19.38 12.78 -6.57
C ALA A 62 -19.32 13.20 -8.05
N THR A 63 -18.21 12.94 -8.74
CA THR A 63 -18.02 13.35 -10.14
C THR A 63 -18.30 12.24 -11.14
N GLY A 64 -18.26 10.97 -10.71
CA GLY A 64 -18.29 9.81 -11.62
C GLY A 64 -16.98 9.61 -12.39
N GLU A 65 -15.94 10.37 -12.08
CA GLU A 65 -14.64 10.34 -12.75
C GLU A 65 -13.58 9.63 -11.90
N THR A 66 -12.54 9.11 -12.55
CA THR A 66 -11.39 8.58 -11.82
C THR A 66 -10.50 9.72 -11.31
N LEU A 67 -9.62 9.43 -10.34
CA LEU A 67 -8.62 10.40 -9.89
C LEU A 67 -7.66 10.82 -11.02
N LEU A 68 -7.38 9.93 -11.97
CA LEU A 68 -6.56 10.24 -13.14
C LEU A 68 -7.24 11.24 -14.07
N ASP A 69 -8.57 11.13 -14.25
CA ASP A 69 -9.35 12.12 -14.99
C ASP A 69 -9.31 13.48 -14.28
N GLY A 70 -9.38 13.48 -12.95
CA GLY A 70 -9.19 14.69 -12.13
C GLY A 70 -7.81 15.31 -12.33
N TYR A 71 -6.73 14.53 -12.30
CA TYR A 71 -5.39 15.03 -12.60
C TYR A 71 -5.26 15.53 -14.04
N LYS A 72 -5.93 14.89 -15.00
CA LYS A 72 -5.97 15.35 -16.39
C LYS A 72 -6.55 16.76 -16.52
N LYS A 73 -7.60 17.07 -15.74
CA LYS A 73 -8.23 18.40 -15.69
C LYS A 73 -7.30 19.48 -15.13
N LEU A 74 -6.40 19.12 -14.22
CA LEU A 74 -5.37 20.04 -13.71
C LEU A 74 -4.24 20.28 -14.73
N GLY A 75 -4.11 19.40 -15.73
CA GLY A 75 -3.20 19.58 -16.86
C GLY A 75 -2.42 18.31 -17.20
N LYS A 76 -2.03 18.16 -18.47
CA LYS A 76 -1.27 17.00 -18.94
C LYS A 76 0.08 16.84 -18.22
N SER A 77 0.72 17.94 -17.82
CA SER A 77 1.97 17.92 -17.06
C SER A 77 1.83 17.22 -15.70
N VAL A 78 0.68 17.36 -15.03
CA VAL A 78 0.40 16.70 -13.75
C VAL A 78 0.31 15.18 -13.92
N LEU A 79 -0.33 14.72 -15.00
CA LEU A 79 -0.39 13.30 -15.35
C LEU A 79 0.99 12.72 -15.68
N ILE A 80 1.81 13.44 -16.42
CA ILE A 80 3.17 13.02 -16.75
C ILE A 80 4.01 12.90 -15.47
N LEU A 81 3.93 13.90 -14.58
CA LEU A 81 4.61 13.85 -13.29
C LEU A 81 4.11 12.67 -12.44
N TYR A 82 2.80 12.47 -12.35
CA TYR A 82 2.20 11.32 -11.67
C TYR A 82 2.75 10.00 -12.24
N PHE A 83 2.80 9.86 -13.56
CA PHE A 83 3.31 8.66 -14.21
C PHE A 83 4.80 8.43 -13.89
N ILE A 84 5.64 9.45 -13.99
CA ILE A 84 7.07 9.35 -13.65
C ILE A 84 7.26 8.94 -12.19
N LEU A 85 6.52 9.56 -11.26
CA LEU A 85 6.61 9.23 -9.84
C LEU A 85 6.17 7.79 -9.56
N ASN A 86 5.07 7.33 -10.16
CA ASN A 86 4.62 5.95 -10.00
C ASN A 86 5.60 4.96 -10.62
N PHE A 87 6.07 5.22 -11.83
CA PHE A 87 7.03 4.38 -12.52
C PHE A 87 8.36 4.28 -11.76
N ALA A 88 8.85 5.38 -11.18
CA ALA A 88 10.05 5.38 -10.36
C ALA A 88 9.86 4.60 -9.04
N THR A 89 8.71 4.78 -8.39
CA THR A 89 8.45 4.17 -7.07
C THR A 89 8.03 2.71 -7.13
N MET A 90 7.43 2.25 -8.23
CA MET A 90 6.90 0.88 -8.33
C MET A 90 8.00 -0.18 -8.16
N PHE A 91 9.22 0.05 -8.66
CA PHE A 91 10.33 -0.90 -8.52
C PHE A 91 10.75 -1.07 -7.06
N THR A 92 10.83 0.04 -6.33
CA THR A 92 11.18 0.02 -4.90
C THR A 92 10.10 -0.66 -4.08
N ILE A 93 8.83 -0.36 -4.36
CA ILE A 93 7.69 -1.01 -3.69
C ILE A 93 7.71 -2.51 -3.99
N GLN A 94 7.87 -2.90 -5.26
CA GLN A 94 7.91 -4.30 -5.68
C GLN A 94 9.06 -5.05 -5.03
N ALA A 95 10.28 -4.49 -5.03
CA ALA A 95 11.43 -5.10 -4.40
C ALA A 95 11.22 -5.30 -2.88
N ALA A 96 10.71 -4.28 -2.19
CA ALA A 96 10.44 -4.35 -0.76
C ALA A 96 9.40 -5.42 -0.41
N VAL A 97 8.27 -5.45 -1.14
CA VAL A 97 7.21 -6.45 -0.94
C VAL A 97 7.71 -7.86 -1.24
N THR A 98 8.48 -8.04 -2.32
CA THR A 98 8.99 -9.35 -2.73
C THR A 98 9.98 -9.90 -1.71
N ILE A 99 10.97 -9.11 -1.29
CA ILE A 99 12.01 -9.56 -0.34
C ILE A 99 11.41 -9.89 1.03
N VAL A 100 10.47 -9.08 1.52
CA VAL A 100 9.84 -9.35 2.82
C VAL A 100 8.95 -10.58 2.76
N THR A 101 8.18 -10.75 1.69
CA THR A 101 7.39 -11.97 1.48
C THR A 101 8.29 -13.21 1.37
N ALA A 102 9.41 -13.10 0.66
CA ALA A 102 10.41 -14.17 0.57
C ALA A 102 11.02 -14.52 1.93
N GLY A 103 11.33 -13.51 2.76
CA GLY A 103 11.81 -13.71 4.13
C GLY A 103 10.78 -14.42 5.03
N LEU A 104 9.51 -14.04 4.91
CA LEU A 104 8.42 -14.73 5.62
C LEU A 104 8.24 -16.17 5.13
N ALA A 105 8.28 -16.39 3.81
CA ALA A 105 8.15 -17.73 3.22
C ALA A 105 9.30 -18.65 3.65
N TYR A 106 10.53 -18.14 3.69
CA TYR A 106 11.67 -18.85 4.26
C TYR A 106 11.40 -19.28 5.70
N GLN A 107 10.95 -18.35 6.56
CA GLN A 107 10.73 -18.63 7.98
C GLN A 107 9.57 -19.60 8.23
N LEU A 108 8.55 -19.61 7.37
CA LEU A 108 7.36 -20.44 7.50
C LEU A 108 7.54 -21.85 6.93
N PHE A 109 8.14 -21.97 5.75
CA PHE A 109 8.20 -23.24 5.01
C PHE A 109 9.55 -23.96 5.14
N GLY A 110 10.65 -23.24 5.40
CA GLY A 110 11.97 -23.85 5.63
C GLY A 110 12.54 -24.69 4.47
N ILE A 111 11.94 -24.63 3.27
CA ILE A 111 12.31 -25.48 2.12
C ILE A 111 13.68 -25.08 1.55
N THR A 112 13.97 -23.77 1.50
CA THR A 112 15.25 -23.25 1.02
C THR A 112 15.61 -21.96 1.76
N ASN A 113 16.90 -21.79 2.05
CA ASN A 113 17.44 -20.60 2.72
C ASN A 113 17.76 -19.48 1.74
N ASN A 114 17.61 -19.72 0.43
CA ASN A 114 17.97 -18.75 -0.60
C ASN A 114 16.79 -17.81 -0.91
N LEU A 115 16.91 -16.56 -0.46
CA LEU A 115 15.94 -15.50 -0.72
C LEU A 115 15.73 -15.21 -2.21
N VAL A 116 16.74 -15.45 -3.05
CA VAL A 116 16.62 -15.25 -4.51
C VAL A 116 15.69 -16.29 -5.11
N VAL A 117 15.76 -17.54 -4.65
CA VAL A 117 14.88 -18.62 -5.12
C VAL A 117 13.43 -18.33 -4.71
N TRP A 118 13.19 -17.96 -3.45
CA TRP A 118 11.87 -17.56 -2.99
C TRP A 118 11.32 -16.36 -3.77
N SER A 119 12.14 -15.33 -3.98
CA SER A 119 11.74 -14.14 -4.75
C SER A 119 11.39 -14.49 -6.19
N SER A 120 12.17 -15.37 -6.82
CA SER A 120 11.91 -15.83 -8.20
C SER A 120 10.60 -16.61 -8.30
N ILE A 121 10.34 -17.52 -7.36
CA ILE A 121 9.08 -18.28 -7.29
C ILE A 121 7.90 -17.34 -7.09
N LEU A 122 7.99 -16.39 -6.15
CA LEU A 122 6.93 -15.43 -5.85
C LEU A 122 6.61 -14.54 -7.06
N LEU A 123 7.63 -14.07 -7.78
CA LEU A 123 7.43 -13.27 -8.99
C LEU A 123 6.77 -14.11 -10.10
N LEU A 124 7.20 -15.36 -10.30
CA LEU A 124 6.58 -16.25 -11.30
C LEU A 124 5.10 -16.51 -10.99
N ILE A 125 4.75 -16.78 -9.73
CA ILE A 125 3.36 -17.01 -9.30
C ILE A 125 2.54 -15.73 -9.44
N SER A 126 3.11 -14.56 -9.14
CA SER A 126 2.38 -13.29 -9.18
C SER A 126 2.11 -12.78 -10.61
N VAL A 127 2.88 -13.26 -11.59
CA VAL A 127 2.73 -12.92 -13.01
C VAL A 127 1.81 -13.89 -13.74
N ALA A 128 1.69 -15.14 -13.26
CA ALA A 128 0.82 -16.18 -13.82
C ALA A 128 -0.65 -15.99 -13.42
#